data_AF-A0A1B8PX46-F1
#
_entry.id   AF-A0A1B8PX46-F1
#
_cell.length_a   1.000
_cell.length_b   1.000
_cell.length_c   1.000
_cell.angle_alpha   90.00
_cell.angle_beta   90.00
_cell.angle_gamma   90.00
#
_symmetry.space_group_name_H-M   'P 1'
#
loop_
_entity.id
_entity.type
_entity.pdbx_description
1 polymer ?
#
loop_
_entity_poly.entity_id
_entity_poly.type
_entity_poly.pdbx_seq_one_letter_code
_entity_poly.pdbx_strand_id
1 'polypeptide(L)'
;MKKLKFSNVRLSHLLRHCAVGSIVRTSQFCVTVKDTSFWADKEGRPFGKEILYVEQIKKSLGITQKLRRPPVGKIDNEGEFEQGSGYYIPAQVFPSWFVCTKCRRLHKGSHKQLDDSDKTDKSDKKDNKTMLVCNEPNCHGELEQVHLVQVDNRGYMYDVPWYRIAHRGSKGCDWRNNKLKWYARTDKGYQENKVACDCGASQVFSLGESRYFQGYQQPWLYDACFKVDGRQLEEEQDTSKAQPTAYIMEVNDTRVHTPITKEALVIPPESRIARGTLVDRLYCHEKKR
;
A
#
# COMPACT_ATOMS: atom_id res chain seq x y z
N MET A 1 -6.88 -9.35 24.35
CA MET A 1 -6.05 -9.82 23.23
C MET A 1 -5.20 -8.65 22.75
N LYS A 2 -3.87 -8.80 22.73
CA LYS A 2 -2.97 -7.78 22.17
C LYS A 2 -3.37 -7.51 20.71
N LYS A 3 -3.32 -6.24 20.29
CA LYS A 3 -3.60 -5.89 18.90
C LYS A 3 -2.58 -6.56 18.00
N LEU A 4 -3.05 -7.42 17.12
CA LEU A 4 -2.23 -7.99 16.07
C LEU A 4 -1.75 -6.86 15.15
N LYS A 5 -0.47 -6.46 15.29
CA LYS A 5 0.25 -5.58 14.34
C LYS A 5 0.49 -6.27 12.99
N PHE A 6 0.08 -7.52 12.87
CA PHE A 6 0.37 -8.42 11.76
C PHE A 6 -0.92 -9.11 11.34
N SER A 7 -1.03 -9.42 10.05
CA SER A 7 -2.13 -10.22 9.50
C SER A 7 -1.55 -11.42 8.78
N ASN A 8 -2.10 -12.60 9.06
CA ASN A 8 -1.67 -13.84 8.42
C ASN A 8 -2.12 -13.86 6.96
N VAL A 9 -1.18 -14.12 6.05
CA VAL A 9 -1.45 -14.20 4.62
C VAL A 9 -0.96 -15.55 4.11
N ARG A 10 -1.85 -16.26 3.39
CA ARG A 10 -1.47 -17.51 2.71
C ARG A 10 -0.54 -17.19 1.55
N LEU A 11 0.46 -18.04 1.31
CA LEU A 11 1.41 -17.86 0.21
C LEU A 11 0.72 -17.69 -1.16
N SER A 12 -0.35 -18.44 -1.42
CA SER A 12 -1.13 -18.32 -2.66
C SER A 12 -1.76 -16.94 -2.83
N HIS A 13 -2.10 -16.25 -1.74
CA HIS A 13 -2.64 -14.90 -1.79
C HIS A 13 -1.56 -13.88 -2.12
N LEU A 14 -0.29 -14.09 -1.73
CA LEU A 14 0.83 -13.21 -2.07
C LEU A 14 1.11 -13.13 -3.57
N LEU A 15 0.70 -14.14 -4.34
CA LEU A 15 0.83 -14.12 -5.80
C LEU A 15 -0.32 -13.38 -6.49
N ARG A 16 -1.39 -13.03 -5.75
CA ARG A 16 -2.61 -12.44 -6.31
C ARG A 16 -3.13 -11.29 -5.46
N HIS A 17 -4.00 -11.60 -4.49
CA HIS A 17 -4.78 -10.63 -3.72
C HIS A 17 -3.95 -9.82 -2.71
N CYS A 18 -2.82 -10.35 -2.27
CA CYS A 18 -1.89 -9.76 -1.31
C CYS A 18 -0.50 -9.55 -1.94
N ALA A 19 -0.45 -9.41 -3.26
CA ALA A 19 0.77 -9.13 -4.00
C ALA A 19 1.27 -7.70 -3.74
N VAL A 20 2.51 -7.43 -4.13
CA VAL A 20 3.08 -6.08 -4.11
C VAL A 20 2.13 -5.08 -4.80
N GLY A 21 1.88 -3.95 -4.15
CA GLY A 21 0.97 -2.92 -4.64
C GLY A 21 -0.51 -3.20 -4.41
N SER A 22 -0.88 -4.38 -3.91
CA SER A 22 -2.27 -4.66 -3.59
C SER A 22 -2.71 -3.96 -2.30
N ILE A 23 -3.99 -3.60 -2.25
CA ILE A 23 -4.64 -3.07 -1.05
C ILE A 23 -5.34 -4.22 -0.33
N VAL A 24 -4.85 -4.55 0.86
CA VAL A 24 -5.31 -5.65 1.69
C VAL A 24 -6.11 -5.10 2.85
N ARG A 25 -7.32 -5.63 3.09
CA ARG A 25 -8.08 -5.34 4.30
C ARG A 25 -7.59 -6.22 5.45
N THR A 26 -7.09 -5.57 6.50
CA THR A 26 -6.83 -6.22 7.79
C THR A 26 -8.06 -6.07 8.70
N SER A 27 -7.97 -6.60 9.91
CA SER A 27 -9.01 -6.42 10.94
C SER A 27 -9.14 -4.96 11.42
N GLN A 28 -8.14 -4.11 11.18
CA GLN A 28 -8.11 -2.72 11.64
C GLN A 28 -8.21 -1.73 10.49
N PHE A 29 -7.36 -1.86 9.47
CA PHE A 29 -7.25 -0.92 8.35
C PHE A 29 -7.01 -1.61 7.02
N CYS A 30 -7.31 -0.91 5.93
CA CYS A 30 -6.70 -1.17 4.64
C CYS A 30 -5.20 -0.82 4.69
N VAL A 31 -4.39 -1.73 4.18
CA VAL A 31 -2.94 -1.58 4.05
C VAL A 31 -2.52 -1.89 2.62
N THR A 32 -1.49 -1.22 2.11
CA THR A 32 -0.86 -1.59 0.84
C THR A 32 0.43 -2.35 1.09
N VAL A 33 0.66 -3.40 0.30
CA VAL A 33 1.90 -4.20 0.35
C VAL A 33 3.01 -3.42 -0.37
N LYS A 34 4.14 -3.20 0.31
CA LYS A 34 5.27 -2.44 -0.25
C LYS A 34 6.07 -3.28 -1.25
N ASP A 35 6.80 -2.57 -2.10
CA ASP A 35 7.70 -3.16 -3.08
C ASP A 35 8.75 -4.11 -2.46
N THR A 36 9.20 -5.08 -3.26
CA THR A 36 10.21 -6.07 -2.86
C THR A 36 11.55 -5.45 -2.45
N SER A 37 11.87 -4.22 -2.87
CA SER A 37 13.02 -3.48 -2.36
C SER A 37 12.96 -3.18 -0.85
N PHE A 38 11.75 -3.12 -0.27
CA PHE A 38 11.55 -2.95 1.16
C PHE A 38 11.59 -4.28 1.93
N TRP A 39 11.71 -5.41 1.22
CA TRP A 39 11.79 -6.74 1.84
C TRP A 39 13.24 -7.00 2.26
N ALA A 40 13.67 -6.25 3.26
CA ALA A 40 15.04 -6.25 3.76
C ALA A 40 15.12 -6.68 5.22
N ASP A 41 16.30 -7.15 5.62
CA ASP A 41 16.63 -7.41 7.00
C ASP A 41 16.86 -6.11 7.80
N LYS A 42 17.13 -6.21 9.11
CA LYS A 42 17.38 -5.02 9.95
C LYS A 42 18.61 -4.22 9.50
N GLU A 43 19.53 -4.88 8.81
CA GLU A 43 20.75 -4.29 8.25
C GLU A 43 20.55 -3.80 6.81
N GLY A 44 19.32 -3.83 6.28
CA GLY A 44 18.99 -3.36 4.94
C GLY A 44 19.34 -4.31 3.80
N ARG A 45 19.73 -5.56 4.10
CA ARG A 45 20.06 -6.57 3.07
C ARG A 45 18.79 -7.27 2.56
N PRO A 46 18.68 -7.58 1.26
CA PRO A 46 17.51 -8.27 0.72
C PRO A 46 17.22 -9.59 1.42
N PHE A 47 16.00 -9.73 1.94
CA PHE A 47 15.57 -10.90 2.69
C PHE A 47 15.04 -12.02 1.78
N GLY A 48 15.03 -13.25 2.31
CA GLY A 48 14.52 -14.44 1.63
C GLY A 48 15.61 -15.29 0.98
N LYS A 49 15.43 -16.61 1.04
CA LYS A 49 16.35 -17.59 0.46
C LYS A 49 16.35 -17.45 -1.07
N GLU A 50 17.54 -17.33 -1.65
CA GLU A 50 17.72 -17.32 -3.11
C GLU A 50 17.19 -18.61 -3.73
N ILE A 51 16.44 -18.47 -4.82
CA ILE A 51 15.96 -19.59 -5.62
C ILE A 51 17.07 -19.91 -6.62
N LEU A 52 17.67 -21.08 -6.46
CA LEU A 52 18.77 -21.55 -7.30
C LEU A 52 18.25 -22.17 -8.61
N TYR A 53 19.13 -22.27 -9.61
CA TYR A 53 18.89 -22.95 -10.89
C TYR A 53 17.81 -22.30 -11.78
N VAL A 54 17.56 -21.02 -11.59
CA VAL A 54 16.51 -20.26 -12.32
C VAL A 54 17.07 -19.33 -13.40
N GLU A 55 18.35 -19.44 -13.75
CA GLU A 55 18.98 -18.53 -14.74
C GLU A 55 18.31 -18.60 -16.12
N GLN A 56 17.86 -19.78 -16.54
CA GLN A 56 17.12 -19.92 -17.80
C GLN A 56 15.78 -19.17 -17.75
N ILE A 57 15.05 -19.27 -16.64
CA ILE A 57 13.79 -18.53 -16.41
C ILE A 57 14.06 -17.02 -16.36
N LYS A 58 15.10 -16.61 -15.64
CA LYS A 58 15.47 -15.21 -15.54
C LYS A 58 15.75 -14.61 -16.91
N LYS A 59 16.54 -15.30 -17.75
CA LYS A 59 16.81 -14.89 -19.13
C LYS A 59 15.54 -14.83 -19.99
N SER A 60 14.67 -15.84 -19.91
CA SER A 60 13.43 -15.85 -20.71
C SER A 60 12.42 -14.78 -20.27
N LEU A 61 12.40 -14.43 -18.99
CA LEU A 61 11.52 -13.39 -18.43
C LEU A 61 12.14 -11.98 -18.46
N GLY A 62 13.40 -11.83 -18.89
CA GLY A 62 14.12 -10.56 -18.88
C GLY A 62 14.42 -10.04 -17.46
N ILE A 63 14.48 -10.92 -16.47
CA ILE A 63 14.72 -10.57 -15.07
C ILE A 63 16.23 -10.61 -14.79
N THR A 64 16.80 -9.48 -14.42
CA THR A 64 18.23 -9.38 -14.07
C THR A 64 18.47 -9.62 -12.58
N GLN A 65 17.45 -9.42 -11.74
CA GLN A 65 17.53 -9.54 -10.29
C GLN A 65 17.58 -11.01 -9.83
N LYS A 66 18.11 -11.23 -8.63
CA LYS A 66 18.05 -12.54 -7.96
C LYS A 66 16.61 -12.85 -7.55
N LEU A 67 16.12 -14.04 -7.89
CA LEU A 67 14.83 -14.52 -7.43
C LEU A 67 14.97 -15.06 -6.01
N ARG A 68 14.08 -14.63 -5.11
CA ARG A 68 14.09 -15.03 -3.70
C ARG A 68 12.73 -15.54 -3.28
N ARG A 69 12.72 -16.44 -2.30
CA ARG A 69 11.48 -16.86 -1.63
C ARG A 69 10.95 -15.71 -0.77
N PRO A 70 9.62 -15.56 -0.66
CA PRO A 70 9.04 -14.54 0.19
C PRO A 70 9.39 -14.77 1.67
N PRO A 71 9.32 -13.72 2.50
CA PRO A 71 9.53 -13.83 3.93
C PRO A 71 8.50 -14.77 4.56
N VAL A 72 8.94 -15.59 5.52
CA VAL A 72 8.07 -16.44 6.34
C VAL A 72 8.37 -16.12 7.80
N GLY A 73 7.37 -15.62 8.53
CA GLY A 73 7.44 -15.44 9.97
C GLY A 73 6.97 -16.69 10.71
N LYS A 74 7.51 -16.94 11.90
CA LYS A 74 6.97 -17.96 12.81
C LYS A 74 6.21 -17.30 13.95
N ILE A 75 5.08 -17.91 14.30
CA ILE A 75 4.28 -17.54 15.46
C ILE A 75 4.66 -18.53 16.56
N ASP A 76 4.94 -18.05 17.77
CA ASP A 76 5.15 -18.86 18.96
C ASP A 76 3.84 -19.47 19.47
N ASN A 77 3.95 -20.32 20.50
CA ASN A 77 2.81 -21.00 21.11
C ASN A 77 1.83 -20.05 21.81
N GLU A 78 2.21 -18.79 22.04
CA GLU A 78 1.38 -17.76 22.67
C GLU A 78 0.60 -16.94 21.62
N GLY A 79 0.77 -17.26 20.33
CA GLY A 79 0.17 -16.50 19.23
C GLY A 79 0.90 -15.18 18.94
N GLU A 80 2.03 -14.94 19.58
CA GLU A 80 2.94 -13.84 19.33
C GLU A 80 3.98 -14.27 18.29
N PHE A 81 4.63 -13.31 17.63
CA PHE A 81 5.70 -13.69 16.72
C PHE A 81 6.99 -13.91 17.50
N GLU A 82 7.61 -15.08 17.33
CA GLU A 82 8.91 -15.39 17.92
C GLU A 82 9.90 -14.29 17.53
N GLN A 83 10.46 -13.58 18.52
CA GLN A 83 11.44 -12.52 18.27
C GLN A 83 12.66 -13.11 17.55
N GLY A 84 12.93 -12.63 16.33
CA GLY A 84 14.05 -13.11 15.50
C GLY A 84 13.73 -14.30 14.59
N SER A 85 12.48 -14.77 14.52
CA SER A 85 12.10 -15.98 13.77
C SER A 85 11.78 -15.80 12.28
N GLY A 86 11.77 -14.56 11.79
CA GLY A 86 11.54 -14.26 10.38
C GLY A 86 11.25 -12.78 10.17
N TYR A 87 11.43 -12.34 8.92
CA TYR A 87 11.01 -11.01 8.50
C TYR A 87 9.61 -11.09 7.92
N TYR A 88 8.87 -9.99 8.02
CA TYR A 88 7.48 -9.89 7.57
C TYR A 88 7.42 -9.22 6.22
N ILE A 89 6.28 -9.38 5.55
CA ILE A 89 6.02 -8.62 4.33
C ILE A 89 5.65 -7.20 4.74
N PRO A 90 6.45 -6.19 4.37
CA PRO A 90 6.22 -4.83 4.79
C PRO A 90 4.95 -4.29 4.12
N ALA A 91 4.09 -3.69 4.94
CA ALA A 91 2.89 -3.00 4.48
C ALA A 91 2.82 -1.61 5.13
N GLN A 92 1.96 -0.74 4.60
CA GLN A 92 1.62 0.52 5.24
C GLN A 92 0.13 0.79 5.16
N VAL A 93 -0.42 1.47 6.15
CA VAL A 93 -1.82 1.90 6.14
C VAL A 93 -2.07 2.78 4.91
N PHE A 94 -3.02 2.36 4.08
CA PHE A 94 -3.36 3.03 2.83
C PHE A 94 -4.80 2.68 2.42
N PRO A 95 -5.64 3.66 2.03
CA PRO A 95 -5.38 5.11 1.97
C PRO A 95 -5.04 5.72 3.33
N SER A 96 -4.28 6.82 3.33
CA SER A 96 -3.82 7.45 4.58
C SER A 96 -4.87 8.36 5.23
N TRP A 97 -5.96 8.64 4.52
CA TRP A 97 -7.03 9.54 4.95
C TRP A 97 -8.15 8.82 5.68
N PHE A 98 -8.71 9.53 6.66
CA PHE A 98 -9.86 9.15 7.46
C PHE A 98 -10.91 10.25 7.40
N VAL A 99 -12.18 9.91 7.54
CA VAL A 99 -13.30 10.86 7.62
C VAL A 99 -14.03 10.69 8.94
N CYS A 100 -14.35 11.81 9.59
CA CYS A 100 -15.17 11.78 10.79
C CYS A 100 -16.65 11.52 10.45
N THR A 101 -17.28 10.58 11.14
CA THR A 101 -18.71 10.27 10.96
C THR A 101 -19.64 11.41 11.37
N LYS A 102 -19.22 12.27 12.32
CA LYS A 102 -20.01 13.41 12.82
C LYS A 102 -19.76 14.69 12.01
N CYS A 103 -18.55 15.24 12.06
CA CYS A 103 -18.25 16.54 11.45
C CYS A 103 -17.81 16.45 9.98
N ARG A 104 -17.64 15.23 9.43
CA ARG A 104 -17.21 14.96 8.05
C ARG A 104 -15.82 15.49 7.69
N ARG A 105 -15.03 15.96 8.66
CA ARG A 105 -13.65 16.42 8.43
C ARG A 105 -12.75 15.26 8.03
N LEU A 106 -11.83 15.56 7.11
CA LEU A 106 -10.79 14.65 6.65
C LEU A 106 -9.55 14.78 7.53
N HIS A 107 -9.05 13.64 8.02
CA HIS A 107 -7.86 13.54 8.85
C HIS A 107 -6.82 12.67 8.15
N LYS A 108 -5.59 13.17 8.02
CA LYS A 108 -4.49 12.42 7.42
C LYS A 108 -3.68 11.71 8.50
N GLY A 109 -3.45 10.41 8.33
CA GLY A 109 -2.54 9.66 9.19
C GLY A 109 -3.04 9.36 10.60
N SER A 110 -4.36 9.37 10.84
CA SER A 110 -4.93 9.14 12.18
C SER A 110 -4.57 7.80 12.80
N HIS A 111 -4.23 6.79 12.00
CA HIS A 111 -3.74 5.49 12.48
C HIS A 111 -2.52 5.61 13.43
N LYS A 112 -1.69 6.65 13.29
CA LYS A 112 -0.51 6.88 14.13
C LYS A 112 -0.84 7.10 15.61
N GLN A 113 -2.07 7.55 15.92
CA GLN A 113 -2.55 7.69 17.29
C GLN A 113 -2.52 6.35 18.05
N LEU A 114 -2.64 5.23 17.33
CA LEU A 114 -2.62 3.90 17.94
C LEU A 114 -1.20 3.47 18.33
N ASP A 115 -0.20 3.90 17.56
CA ASP A 115 1.21 3.60 17.84
C ASP A 115 1.70 4.34 19.08
N ASP A 116 1.17 5.54 19.33
CA ASP A 116 1.51 6.35 20.51
C ASP A 116 0.77 5.90 21.78
N SER A 117 -0.49 5.43 21.65
CA SER A 117 -1.27 4.91 22.78
C SER A 117 -0.70 3.63 23.42
N ASP A 118 0.17 2.92 22.72
CA ASP A 118 0.88 1.73 23.21
C ASP A 118 1.95 2.07 24.28
N LYS A 119 2.27 3.37 24.47
CA LYS A 119 3.30 3.83 25.43
C LYS A 119 2.74 4.32 26.77
N THR A 120 1.44 4.53 26.88
CA THR A 120 0.80 5.06 28.09
C THR A 120 -0.39 4.19 28.49
N ASP A 121 -0.28 3.59 29.67
CA ASP A 121 -1.33 2.92 30.46
C ASP A 121 -1.67 1.45 30.13
N LYS A 122 -0.99 0.56 30.85
CA LYS A 122 -1.31 -0.86 31.05
C LYS A 122 -2.40 -1.09 32.11
N SER A 123 -3.45 -0.26 32.15
CA SER A 123 -4.56 -0.46 33.08
C SER A 123 -5.90 -0.40 32.35
N ASP A 124 -6.59 -1.54 32.36
CA ASP A 124 -8.04 -1.66 32.29
C ASP A 124 -8.78 -1.30 31.00
N LYS A 125 -8.46 -1.97 29.88
CA LYS A 125 -9.44 -2.12 28.78
C LYS A 125 -9.47 -3.54 28.22
N LYS A 126 -10.18 -4.43 28.92
CA LYS A 126 -10.84 -5.58 28.29
C LYS A 126 -11.89 -5.02 27.32
N ASP A 127 -11.83 -5.44 26.06
CA ASP A 127 -12.91 -5.36 25.06
C ASP A 127 -13.16 -4.04 24.30
N ASN A 128 -12.38 -2.97 24.50
CA ASN A 128 -12.55 -1.78 23.66
C ASN A 128 -11.89 -1.94 22.29
N LYS A 129 -12.72 -2.20 21.26
CA LYS A 129 -12.41 -1.91 19.85
C LYS A 129 -11.70 -0.57 19.80
N THR A 130 -10.51 -0.55 19.24
CA THR A 130 -9.74 0.68 19.22
C THR A 130 -10.34 1.62 18.20
N MET A 131 -11.16 2.52 18.70
CA MET A 131 -11.85 3.52 17.92
C MET A 131 -10.95 4.74 17.81
N LEU A 132 -10.60 5.10 16.57
CA LEU A 132 -9.98 6.37 16.27
C LEU A 132 -11.02 7.47 16.45
N VAL A 133 -10.67 8.52 17.19
CA VAL A 133 -11.59 9.62 17.52
C VAL A 133 -11.13 10.88 16.81
N CYS A 134 -12.08 11.70 16.39
CA CYS A 134 -11.83 13.00 15.78
C CYS A 134 -11.09 13.93 16.77
N ASN A 135 -10.08 14.63 16.28
CA ASN A 135 -9.26 15.56 17.08
C ASN A 135 -9.81 16.99 17.13
N GLU A 136 -10.99 17.22 16.58
CA GLU A 136 -11.54 18.56 16.45
C GLU A 136 -12.19 19.01 17.75
N PRO A 137 -12.02 20.29 18.16
CA PRO A 137 -12.69 20.83 19.34
C PRO A 137 -14.20 20.57 19.25
N ASN A 138 -14.77 20.02 20.31
CA ASN A 138 -16.19 19.67 20.41
C ASN A 138 -16.68 18.57 19.43
N CYS A 139 -15.78 17.81 18.81
CA CYS A 139 -16.15 16.66 17.99
C CYS A 139 -15.51 15.37 18.49
N HIS A 140 -16.31 14.52 19.13
CA HIS A 140 -15.93 13.16 19.52
C HIS A 140 -16.56 12.13 18.58
N GLY A 141 -16.45 12.37 17.27
CA GLY A 141 -16.93 11.44 16.25
C GLY A 141 -15.90 10.36 15.97
N GLU A 142 -16.38 9.21 15.51
CA GLU A 142 -15.52 8.12 15.06
C GLU A 142 -14.86 8.48 13.73
N LEU A 143 -13.61 8.05 13.55
CA LEU A 143 -12.88 8.18 12.30
C LEU A 143 -12.93 6.87 11.53
N GLU A 144 -13.49 6.92 10.32
CA GLU A 144 -13.51 5.81 9.37
C GLU A 144 -12.44 6.03 8.31
N GLN A 145 -11.72 4.97 7.93
CA GLN A 145 -10.76 5.06 6.85
C GLN A 145 -11.47 5.33 5.53
N VAL A 146 -10.93 6.24 4.73
CA VAL A 146 -11.43 6.51 3.40
C VAL A 146 -11.00 5.37 2.47
N HIS A 147 -11.95 4.86 1.68
CA HIS A 147 -11.76 3.76 0.73
C HIS A 147 -11.58 4.23 -0.71
N LEU A 148 -11.22 5.50 -0.91
CA LEU A 148 -10.96 6.07 -2.22
C LEU A 148 -9.47 6.26 -2.46
N VAL A 149 -9.03 5.91 -3.67
CA VAL A 149 -7.66 6.04 -4.16
C VAL A 149 -7.64 6.70 -5.52
N GLN A 150 -6.51 7.31 -5.86
CA GLN A 150 -6.22 7.72 -7.22
C GLN A 150 -5.29 6.70 -7.86
N VAL A 151 -5.64 6.22 -9.05
CA VAL A 151 -4.81 5.32 -9.86
C VAL A 151 -4.62 5.87 -11.27
N ASP A 152 -3.53 5.54 -11.93
CA ASP A 152 -3.19 5.99 -13.29
C ASP A 152 -2.88 4.82 -14.22
N ASN A 153 -2.99 5.02 -15.53
CA ASN A 153 -2.80 4.00 -16.56
C ASN A 153 -1.37 3.38 -16.57
N ARG A 154 -0.39 4.04 -15.94
CA ARG A 154 0.98 3.53 -15.73
C ARG A 154 1.09 2.56 -14.54
N GLY A 155 0.00 2.29 -13.82
CA GLY A 155 -0.01 1.47 -12.60
C GLY A 155 0.43 2.22 -11.34
N TYR A 156 0.41 3.56 -11.37
CA TYR A 156 0.69 4.38 -10.20
C TYR A 156 -0.54 4.48 -9.32
N MET A 157 -0.31 4.58 -8.00
CA MET A 157 -1.37 4.67 -7.02
C MET A 157 -0.99 5.65 -5.92
N TYR A 158 -1.93 6.50 -5.51
CA TYR A 158 -1.73 7.42 -4.41
C TYR A 158 -3.05 7.79 -3.71
N ASP A 159 -2.94 8.50 -2.60
CA ASP A 159 -4.11 9.09 -1.94
C ASP A 159 -4.83 10.04 -2.90
N VAL A 160 -6.16 10.11 -2.75
CA VAL A 160 -6.96 11.12 -3.44
C VAL A 160 -6.45 12.52 -3.11
N PRO A 161 -6.20 13.40 -4.10
CA PRO A 161 -5.67 14.73 -3.86
C PRO A 161 -6.75 15.72 -3.42
N TRP A 162 -7.33 15.47 -2.24
CA TRP A 162 -8.51 16.17 -1.72
C TRP A 162 -8.45 17.70 -1.82
N TYR A 163 -7.32 18.31 -1.46
CA TYR A 163 -7.16 19.76 -1.53
C TYR A 163 -7.29 20.27 -2.97
N ARG A 164 -6.64 19.63 -3.94
CA ARG A 164 -6.68 20.07 -5.34
C ARG A 164 -8.05 19.83 -5.97
N ILE A 165 -8.77 18.78 -5.53
CA ILE A 165 -10.16 18.57 -5.94
C ILE A 165 -11.02 19.72 -5.42
N ALA A 166 -10.96 20.05 -4.13
CA ALA A 166 -11.76 21.10 -3.52
C ALA A 166 -11.54 22.48 -4.15
N HIS A 167 -10.32 22.76 -4.63
CA HIS A 167 -9.91 24.03 -5.20
C HIS A 167 -9.85 24.03 -6.73
N ARG A 168 -10.51 23.07 -7.40
CA ARG A 168 -10.59 23.08 -8.87
C ARG A 168 -11.30 24.35 -9.33
N GLY A 169 -10.53 25.32 -9.82
CA GLY A 169 -11.04 26.63 -10.28
C GLY A 169 -10.99 27.75 -9.24
N SER A 170 -10.46 27.52 -8.03
CA SER A 170 -10.32 28.56 -6.99
C SER A 170 -8.84 28.94 -6.80
N LYS A 171 -8.55 30.24 -6.70
CA LYS A 171 -7.21 30.75 -6.37
C LYS A 171 -7.17 31.16 -4.89
N GLY A 172 -6.08 30.83 -4.20
CA GLY A 172 -5.84 31.23 -2.81
C GLY A 172 -6.46 30.27 -1.79
N CYS A 173 -5.60 29.54 -1.08
CA CYS A 173 -5.98 28.78 0.11
C CYS A 173 -4.75 28.54 0.98
N ASP A 174 -4.88 28.81 2.28
CA ASP A 174 -3.91 28.35 3.26
C ASP A 174 -4.16 26.87 3.58
N TRP A 175 -3.57 26.00 2.75
CA TRP A 175 -3.64 24.55 2.87
C TRP A 175 -3.13 24.00 4.21
N ARG A 176 -2.31 24.76 4.95
CA ARG A 176 -1.78 24.32 6.25
C ARG A 176 -2.82 24.48 7.36
N ASN A 177 -3.59 25.56 7.30
CA ASN A 177 -4.56 25.90 8.34
C ASN A 177 -5.99 25.44 8.01
N ASN A 178 -6.36 25.39 6.74
CA ASN A 178 -7.70 24.98 6.34
C ASN A 178 -7.86 23.46 6.34
N LYS A 179 -8.96 22.98 6.93
CA LYS A 179 -9.34 21.57 6.89
C LYS A 179 -10.30 21.31 5.73
N LEU A 180 -10.40 20.04 5.36
CA LEU A 180 -11.32 19.58 4.34
C LEU A 180 -12.45 18.76 4.98
N LYS A 181 -13.61 18.77 4.33
CA LYS A 181 -14.76 17.94 4.65
C LYS A 181 -15.15 17.14 3.42
N TRP A 182 -15.51 15.87 3.60
CA TRP A 182 -15.96 15.01 2.51
C TRP A 182 -17.35 14.43 2.78
N TYR A 183 -18.21 14.57 1.79
CA TYR A 183 -19.58 14.10 1.79
C TYR A 183 -19.77 13.17 0.59
N ALA A 184 -20.24 11.95 0.85
CA ALA A 184 -20.75 11.05 -0.18
C ALA A 184 -22.28 11.19 -0.18
N ARG A 185 -22.87 11.66 -1.27
CA ARG A 185 -24.33 11.65 -1.46
C ARG A 185 -24.72 10.43 -2.27
N THR A 186 -25.64 9.64 -1.72
CA THR A 186 -26.24 8.51 -2.43
C THR A 186 -27.68 8.89 -2.76
N ASP A 187 -27.89 9.84 -3.66
CA ASP A 187 -29.23 10.15 -4.17
C ASP A 187 -29.38 9.58 -5.59
N LYS A 188 -30.36 8.70 -5.77
CA LYS A 188 -30.82 8.17 -7.08
C LYS A 188 -29.78 7.39 -7.91
N GLY A 189 -28.96 6.56 -7.27
CA GLY A 189 -28.14 5.54 -7.94
C GLY A 189 -26.74 5.98 -8.37
N TYR A 190 -26.41 7.27 -8.30
CA TYR A 190 -25.05 7.77 -8.47
C TYR A 190 -24.50 8.30 -7.14
N GLN A 191 -23.25 7.94 -6.82
CA GLN A 191 -22.54 8.52 -5.68
C GLN A 191 -21.87 9.83 -6.09
N GLU A 192 -22.53 10.96 -5.81
CA GLU A 192 -21.90 12.27 -5.95
C GLU A 192 -21.01 12.54 -4.74
N ASN A 193 -19.71 12.69 -5.00
CA ASN A 193 -18.74 12.99 -3.96
C ASN A 193 -18.49 14.49 -3.91
N LYS A 194 -18.78 15.13 -2.77
CA LYS A 194 -18.48 16.54 -2.54
C LYS A 194 -17.34 16.68 -1.56
N VAL A 195 -16.31 17.44 -1.93
CA VAL A 195 -15.27 17.90 -1.01
C VAL A 195 -15.38 19.41 -0.82
N ALA A 196 -15.27 19.85 0.42
CA ALA A 196 -15.33 21.26 0.79
C ALA A 196 -14.13 21.63 1.67
N CYS A 197 -13.64 22.86 1.53
CA CYS A 197 -12.58 23.43 2.33
C CYS A 197 -13.12 24.54 3.23
N ASP A 198 -12.51 24.73 4.39
CA ASP A 198 -12.89 25.79 5.34
C ASP A 198 -12.72 27.21 4.74
N CYS A 199 -11.94 27.39 3.66
CA CYS A 199 -11.86 28.66 2.92
C CYS A 199 -13.09 28.98 2.04
N GLY A 200 -14.06 28.07 1.96
CA GLY A 200 -15.25 28.19 1.13
C GLY A 200 -15.16 27.50 -0.23
N ALA A 201 -13.97 27.09 -0.68
CA ALA A 201 -13.82 26.32 -1.91
C ALA A 201 -14.51 24.95 -1.76
N SER A 202 -15.30 24.56 -2.75
CA SER A 202 -15.93 23.24 -2.77
C SER A 202 -16.11 22.74 -4.18
N GLN A 203 -16.06 21.42 -4.35
CA GLN A 203 -16.19 20.78 -5.65
C GLN A 203 -16.89 19.43 -5.51
N VAL A 204 -17.69 19.10 -6.53
CA VAL A 204 -18.28 17.77 -6.71
C VAL A 204 -17.43 16.99 -7.71
N PHE A 205 -17.29 15.70 -7.49
CA PHE A 205 -16.63 14.79 -8.41
C PHE A 205 -17.34 13.43 -8.45
N SER A 206 -17.17 12.77 -9.59
CA SER A 206 -17.64 11.40 -9.80
C SER A 206 -16.46 10.44 -9.79
N LEU A 207 -16.70 9.21 -9.34
CA LEU A 207 -15.71 8.14 -9.45
C LEU A 207 -15.51 7.79 -10.93
N GLY A 208 -14.27 7.46 -11.31
CA GLY A 208 -13.92 7.17 -12.69
C GLY A 208 -13.82 8.37 -13.64
N GLU A 209 -14.05 9.61 -13.15
CA GLU A 209 -13.74 10.81 -13.93
C GLU A 209 -12.20 10.93 -14.13
N SER A 210 -11.79 11.19 -15.37
CA SER A 210 -10.39 11.42 -15.73
C SER A 210 -9.85 12.70 -15.10
N ARG A 211 -8.64 12.61 -14.52
CA ARG A 211 -7.94 13.69 -13.83
C ARG A 211 -6.43 13.56 -14.00
N TYR A 212 -5.69 14.59 -13.65
CA TYR A 212 -4.23 14.51 -13.60
C TYR A 212 -3.78 13.73 -12.38
N PHE A 213 -2.85 12.79 -12.56
CA PHE A 213 -2.22 12.09 -11.44
C PHE A 213 -1.40 13.06 -10.58
N GLN A 214 -1.49 12.89 -9.26
CA GLN A 214 -0.86 13.74 -8.27
C GLN A 214 -0.31 12.93 -7.11
N GLY A 215 0.95 13.19 -6.77
CA GLY A 215 1.68 12.47 -5.74
C GLY A 215 2.88 11.74 -6.31
N TYR A 216 3.28 10.69 -5.60
CA TYR A 216 4.36 9.79 -5.99
C TYR A 216 3.81 8.60 -6.75
N GLN A 217 4.68 7.87 -7.45
CA GLN A 217 4.29 6.66 -8.20
C GLN A 217 3.58 5.63 -7.32
N GLN A 218 4.04 5.47 -6.09
CA GLN A 218 3.43 4.56 -5.11
C GLN A 218 3.36 5.23 -3.74
N PRO A 219 2.41 4.82 -2.89
CA PRO A 219 2.19 5.43 -1.59
C PRO A 219 3.41 5.36 -0.67
N TRP A 220 4.32 4.41 -0.84
CA TRP A 220 5.49 4.21 0.03
C TRP A 220 6.80 4.84 -0.49
N LEU A 221 6.78 5.49 -1.67
CA LEU A 221 7.97 6.05 -2.33
C LEU A 221 8.10 7.55 -2.07
N TYR A 222 8.16 7.97 -0.81
CA TYR A 222 8.20 9.40 -0.42
C TYR A 222 9.53 10.10 -0.76
N ASP A 223 10.65 9.38 -0.73
CA ASP A 223 12.02 9.92 -0.89
C ASP A 223 12.57 9.81 -2.32
N ALA A 224 11.95 9.01 -3.17
CA ALA A 224 12.41 8.88 -4.54
C ALA A 224 11.98 10.14 -5.32
N CYS A 225 12.87 10.68 -6.16
CA CYS A 225 12.69 11.88 -7.00
C CYS A 225 11.48 11.85 -7.99
N PHE A 226 10.51 10.97 -7.78
CA PHE A 226 9.32 10.77 -8.60
C PHE A 226 8.11 11.52 -8.08
N LYS A 227 8.24 12.84 -7.85
CA LYS A 227 7.05 13.67 -7.90
C LYS A 227 6.54 13.62 -9.34
N VAL A 228 5.32 13.13 -9.55
CA VAL A 228 4.64 13.38 -10.82
C VAL A 228 4.28 14.86 -10.75
N ASP A 229 5.22 15.68 -11.24
CA ASP A 229 5.24 17.11 -11.01
C ASP A 229 3.94 17.75 -11.49
N GLY A 230 3.26 18.39 -10.53
CA GLY A 230 2.42 19.55 -10.83
C GLY A 230 3.29 20.81 -10.92
N ARG A 231 4.41 20.76 -11.66
CA ARG A 231 5.09 21.97 -12.11
C ARG A 231 4.13 22.67 -13.05
N GLN A 232 3.97 23.98 -12.85
CA GLN A 232 3.57 24.85 -13.94
C GLN A 232 4.43 24.47 -15.15
N LEU A 233 3.78 24.34 -16.29
CA LEU A 233 4.43 24.30 -17.59
C LEU A 233 5.29 25.56 -17.71
N GLU A 234 6.53 25.52 -17.23
CA GLU A 234 7.58 26.25 -17.90
C GLU A 234 7.78 25.52 -19.21
N GLU A 235 7.74 26.32 -20.26
CA GLU A 235 7.62 25.99 -21.67
C GLU A 235 8.74 25.06 -22.16
N GLU A 236 8.69 23.77 -21.83
CA GLU A 236 9.37 22.76 -22.61
C GLU A 236 8.32 21.92 -23.34
N GLN A 237 8.14 22.33 -24.59
CA GLN A 237 7.32 21.75 -25.64
C GLN A 237 7.78 20.32 -25.98
N ASP A 238 7.59 19.37 -25.07
CA ASP A 238 7.55 17.95 -25.44
C ASP A 238 6.09 17.48 -25.46
N THR A 239 5.37 17.92 -26.49
CA THR A 239 3.97 17.55 -26.80
C THR A 239 3.78 16.05 -27.07
N SER A 240 4.84 15.23 -26.97
CA SER A 240 4.82 13.79 -27.25
C SER A 240 4.48 12.92 -26.04
N LYS A 241 4.63 13.41 -24.80
CA LYS A 241 4.28 12.66 -23.59
C LYS A 241 2.89 13.03 -23.11
N ALA A 242 1.90 12.24 -23.51
CA ALA A 242 0.55 12.31 -22.98
C ALA A 242 0.59 12.44 -21.45
N GLN A 243 -0.03 13.50 -20.92
CA GLN A 243 -0.07 13.70 -19.48
C GLN A 243 -0.80 12.53 -18.80
N PRO A 244 -0.31 12.06 -17.64
CA PRO A 244 -0.85 10.88 -17.02
C PRO A 244 -2.30 11.05 -16.59
N THR A 245 -3.13 10.12 -17.06
CA THR A 245 -4.56 10.13 -16.87
C THR A 245 -4.92 9.23 -15.68
N ALA A 246 -5.24 9.89 -14.59
CA ALA A 246 -5.66 9.25 -13.35
C ALA A 246 -7.18 9.21 -13.18
N TYR A 247 -7.62 8.27 -12.35
CA TYR A 247 -9.01 8.04 -11.99
C TYR A 247 -9.10 7.91 -10.47
N ILE A 248 -10.17 8.47 -9.89
CA ILE A 248 -10.50 8.21 -8.49
C ILE A 248 -11.41 6.99 -8.43
N MET A 249 -11.03 6.00 -7.64
CA MET A 249 -11.68 4.70 -7.57
C MET A 249 -11.80 4.22 -6.13
N GLU A 250 -12.79 3.37 -5.88
CA GLU A 250 -12.85 2.60 -4.65
C GLU A 250 -11.70 1.58 -4.61
N VAL A 251 -11.12 1.34 -3.43
CA VAL A 251 -10.05 0.33 -3.25
C VAL A 251 -10.45 -1.08 -3.67
N ASN A 252 -11.75 -1.35 -3.80
CA ASN A 252 -12.31 -2.64 -4.22
C ASN A 252 -12.48 -2.80 -5.72
N ASP A 253 -12.31 -1.73 -6.47
CA ASP A 253 -12.43 -1.80 -7.92
C ASP A 253 -11.33 -2.71 -8.47
N THR A 254 -11.70 -3.67 -9.31
CA THR A 254 -10.77 -4.64 -9.90
C THR A 254 -9.70 -3.97 -10.76
N ARG A 255 -9.97 -2.75 -11.23
CA ARG A 255 -9.03 -1.92 -12.01
C ARG A 255 -7.93 -1.29 -11.15
N VAL A 256 -8.09 -1.21 -9.83
CA VAL A 256 -7.07 -0.67 -8.91
C VAL A 256 -5.87 -1.60 -8.81
N HIS A 257 -6.09 -2.91 -8.75
CA HIS A 257 -5.02 -3.90 -8.70
C HIS A 257 -5.38 -5.16 -9.47
N THR A 258 -4.58 -5.47 -10.49
CA THR A 258 -4.66 -6.73 -11.23
C THR A 258 -3.28 -7.37 -11.30
N PRO A 259 -3.07 -8.55 -10.68
CA PRO A 259 -1.79 -9.23 -10.70
C PRO A 259 -1.53 -9.85 -12.08
N ILE A 260 -0.37 -9.57 -12.67
CA ILE A 260 0.11 -10.26 -13.88
C ILE A 260 0.94 -11.46 -13.45
N THR A 261 0.41 -12.67 -13.69
CA THR A 261 1.11 -13.91 -13.34
C THR A 261 1.80 -14.47 -14.57
N LYS A 262 3.09 -14.83 -14.42
CA LYS A 262 3.83 -15.62 -15.41
C LYS A 262 4.27 -16.91 -14.74
N GLU A 263 3.98 -18.03 -15.38
CA GLU A 263 4.34 -19.36 -14.91
C GLU A 263 5.49 -19.89 -15.75
N ALA A 264 6.42 -20.58 -15.11
CA ALA A 264 7.54 -21.22 -15.77
C ALA A 264 7.93 -22.50 -15.03
N LEU A 265 8.23 -23.55 -15.77
CA LEU A 265 8.73 -24.81 -15.24
C LEU A 265 10.24 -24.90 -15.49
N VAL A 266 11.00 -25.12 -14.43
CA VAL A 266 12.41 -25.49 -14.53
C VAL A 266 12.60 -26.89 -13.98
N ILE A 267 13.28 -27.71 -14.78
CA ILE A 267 13.82 -28.98 -14.35
C ILE A 267 15.29 -28.70 -13.98
N PRO A 268 15.64 -28.73 -12.68
CA PRO A 268 17.01 -28.49 -12.25
C PRO A 268 17.98 -29.46 -12.96
N PRO A 269 19.21 -29.04 -13.27
CA PRO A 269 20.20 -29.93 -13.87
C PRO A 269 20.46 -31.15 -12.98
N GLU A 270 20.29 -31.06 -11.66
CA GLU A 270 20.39 -32.18 -10.73
C GLU A 270 19.36 -33.28 -10.97
N SER A 271 18.19 -32.96 -11.55
CA SER A 271 17.21 -33.97 -11.93
C SER A 271 17.70 -34.86 -13.07
N ARG A 272 18.79 -34.49 -13.76
CA ARG A 272 19.50 -35.32 -14.73
C ARG A 272 20.57 -36.20 -14.09
N ILE A 273 20.85 -36.01 -12.80
CA ILE A 273 21.87 -36.76 -12.05
C ILE A 273 21.18 -37.92 -11.34
N ALA A 274 21.63 -39.15 -11.62
CA ALA A 274 21.12 -40.33 -10.92
C ALA A 274 21.52 -40.27 -9.42
N ARG A 275 20.56 -40.54 -8.53
CA ARG A 275 20.79 -40.56 -7.08
C ARG A 275 21.84 -41.61 -6.70
N GLY A 276 22.73 -41.26 -5.76
CA GLY A 276 23.78 -42.15 -5.27
C GLY A 276 25.09 -42.12 -6.07
N THR A 277 25.11 -41.41 -7.20
CA THR A 277 26.34 -41.16 -7.96
C THR A 277 27.32 -40.27 -7.18
N LEU A 278 28.61 -40.31 -7.54
CA LEU A 278 29.65 -39.45 -6.97
C LEU A 278 29.34 -37.96 -7.15
N VAL A 279 28.75 -37.62 -8.30
CA VAL A 279 28.34 -36.25 -8.65
C VAL A 279 27.21 -35.78 -7.72
N ASP A 280 26.21 -36.61 -7.44
CA ASP A 280 25.12 -36.32 -6.49
C ASP A 280 25.66 -36.04 -5.07
N ARG A 281 26.64 -36.84 -4.61
CA ARG A 281 27.29 -36.65 -3.31
C ARG A 281 28.11 -35.36 -3.22
N LEU A 282 28.81 -34.98 -4.30
CA LEU A 282 29.57 -33.72 -4.36
C LEU A 282 28.65 -32.49 -4.28
N TYR A 283 27.58 -32.45 -5.06
CA TYR A 283 26.59 -31.35 -5.01
C TYR A 283 25.88 -31.23 -3.65
N CYS A 284 25.65 -32.36 -2.97
CA CYS A 284 25.08 -32.38 -1.63
C CYS A 284 26.06 -31.91 -0.54
N HIS A 285 27.37 -32.04 -0.77
CA HIS A 285 28.40 -31.66 0.19
C HIS A 285 28.74 -30.15 0.12
N GLU A 286 28.74 -29.55 -1.07
CA GLU A 286 28.96 -28.11 -1.25
C GLU A 286 27.86 -27.26 -0.61
N LYS A 287 26.62 -27.76 -0.55
CA LYS A 287 25.47 -27.06 0.06
C LYS A 287 25.46 -27.08 1.60
N LYS A 288 26.42 -27.76 2.26
CA LYS A 288 26.54 -27.87 3.73
C LYS A 288 27.63 -26.98 4.34
N ARG A 289 28.35 -26.20 3.53
CA ARG A 289 29.22 -25.10 3.99
C ARG A 289 28.50 -23.77 3.85
#